data_AF-A0A383CL43-F1
#
_entry.id   AF-A0A383CL43-F1
#
_cell.length_a   1.000
_cell.length_b   1.000
_cell.length_c   1.000
_cell.angle_alpha   90.00
_cell.angle_beta   90.00
_cell.angle_gamma   90.00
#
_symmetry.space_group_name_H-M   'P 1'
#
loop_
_entity.id
_entity.type
_entity.pdbx_description
1 polymer ?
#
loop_
_entity_poly.entity_id
_entity_poly.type
_entity_poly.pdbx_seq_one_letter_code
_entity_poly.pdbx_strand_id
1 'polypeptide(L)'
;MEQIKEHYEKAILGLAMLALVYSAYIVLTDNSKEKIDEQVQAREPGRVQQAKEMDKMDMTNYQATLARLEKAETLNLSNPHNLFNPVQWRIEKNGTLLKVESGKETGVGAIVLSETRPLYLKIEYRGTTGTAENPRY
;
A
#
# COMPACT_ATOMS: atom_id res chain seq x y z
N MET A 1 12.05 -11.43 -74.81
CA MET A 1 12.30 -10.75 -73.52
C MET A 1 11.08 -10.01 -72.98
N GLU A 2 9.99 -9.82 -73.75
CA GLU A 2 8.79 -9.12 -73.26
C GLU A 2 7.83 -10.02 -72.46
N GLN A 3 7.62 -11.28 -72.88
CA GLN A 3 6.72 -12.22 -72.20
C GLN A 3 7.13 -12.60 -70.77
N ILE A 4 8.44 -12.66 -70.49
CA ILE A 4 8.96 -12.91 -69.12
C ILE A 4 8.64 -11.71 -68.21
N LYS A 5 8.63 -10.49 -68.76
CA LYS A 5 8.35 -9.25 -68.03
C LYS A 5 6.85 -9.10 -67.72
N GLU A 6 5.97 -9.53 -68.63
CA GLU A 6 4.51 -9.53 -68.46
C GLU A 6 3.99 -10.59 -67.48
N HIS A 7 4.73 -11.67 -67.22
CA HIS A 7 4.32 -12.74 -66.30
C HIS A 7 5.23 -12.88 -65.08
N TYR A 8 6.15 -11.95 -64.88
CA TYR A 8 7.07 -11.92 -63.75
C TYR A 8 6.33 -11.87 -62.41
N GLU A 9 5.26 -11.07 -62.33
CA GLU A 9 4.40 -10.97 -61.14
C GLU A 9 3.75 -12.31 -60.80
N LYS A 10 3.22 -13.02 -61.80
CA LYS A 10 2.61 -14.35 -61.62
C LYS A 10 3.66 -15.39 -61.22
N ALA A 11 4.87 -15.30 -61.75
CA ALA A 11 5.96 -16.20 -61.40
C ALA A 11 6.44 -16.01 -59.95
N ILE A 12 6.61 -14.76 -59.49
CA ILE A 12 6.93 -14.47 -58.10
C ILE A 12 5.79 -14.91 -57.18
N LEU A 13 4.55 -14.62 -57.55
CA LEU A 13 3.39 -15.01 -56.75
C LEU A 13 3.28 -16.53 -56.63
N GLY A 14 3.52 -17.27 -57.71
CA GLY A 14 3.57 -18.74 -57.69
C GLY A 14 4.68 -19.28 -56.79
N LEU A 15 5.87 -18.68 -56.83
CA LEU A 15 6.99 -19.05 -55.97
C LEU A 15 6.68 -18.75 -54.50
N ALA A 16 6.06 -17.60 -54.20
CA ALA A 16 5.63 -17.24 -52.86
C ALA A 16 4.59 -18.22 -52.31
N MET A 17 3.61 -18.64 -53.14
CA MET A 17 2.64 -19.66 -52.74
C MET A 17 3.30 -21.02 -52.46
N LEU A 18 4.25 -21.44 -53.28
CA LEU A 18 5.01 -22.68 -53.04
C LEU A 18 5.80 -22.64 -51.74
N ALA A 19 6.45 -21.50 -51.44
CA ALA A 19 7.18 -21.31 -50.19
C ALA A 19 6.25 -21.39 -48.96
N LEU A 20 5.03 -20.87 -49.06
CA LEU A 20 4.03 -20.90 -47.99
C LEU A 20 3.49 -22.32 -47.76
N VAL A 21 3.21 -23.07 -48.83
CA VAL A 21 2.81 -24.48 -48.72
C VAL A 21 3.93 -25.31 -48.09
N TYR A 22 5.18 -25.07 -48.48
CA TYR A 22 6.34 -25.77 -47.93
C TYR A 22 6.56 -25.47 -46.44
N SER A 23 6.40 -24.21 -46.01
CA SER A 23 6.52 -23.87 -44.59
C SER A 23 5.40 -24.49 -43.75
N ALA A 24 4.17 -24.52 -44.26
CA ALA A 24 3.05 -25.19 -43.60
C ALA A 24 3.30 -26.70 -43.45
N TYR A 25 3.87 -27.34 -44.47
CA TYR A 25 4.26 -28.76 -44.42
C TYR A 25 5.29 -29.03 -43.31
N ILE A 26 6.33 -28.20 -43.20
CA ILE A 26 7.34 -28.33 -42.13
C ILE A 26 6.68 -28.27 -40.75
N VAL A 27 5.81 -27.28 -40.51
CA VAL A 27 5.13 -27.11 -39.21
C VAL A 27 4.23 -28.31 -38.88
N LEU A 28 3.54 -28.87 -39.87
CA LEU A 28 2.67 -30.04 -39.68
C LEU A 28 3.46 -31.32 -39.38
N THR A 29 4.64 -31.47 -39.97
CA THR A 29 5.51 -32.64 -39.77
C THR A 29 6.50 -32.50 -38.61
N ASP A 30 6.45 -31.39 -37.89
CA ASP A 30 7.39 -31.10 -36.81
C ASP A 30 7.04 -31.88 -35.53
N ASN A 31 7.69 -33.03 -35.35
CA ASN A 31 7.57 -33.85 -34.15
C ASN A 31 8.48 -33.35 -33.00
N SER A 32 8.87 -32.07 -32.99
CA SER A 32 9.73 -31.50 -31.95
C SER A 32 9.15 -31.63 -30.55
N LYS A 33 7.83 -31.57 -30.39
CA LYS A 33 7.16 -31.79 -29.08
C LYS A 33 7.41 -33.19 -28.54
N GLU A 34 7.21 -34.21 -29.37
CA GLU A 34 7.43 -35.61 -29.00
C GLU A 34 8.91 -35.87 -28.66
N LYS A 35 9.84 -35.32 -29.44
CA LYS A 35 11.29 -35.44 -29.17
C LYS A 35 11.73 -34.73 -27.89
N ILE A 36 11.06 -33.64 -27.52
CA ILE A 36 11.32 -32.94 -26.26
C ILE A 36 10.77 -33.77 -25.10
N ASP A 37 9.55 -34.29 -25.22
CA ASP A 37 8.93 -35.13 -24.19
C ASP A 37 9.69 -36.44 -23.97
N GLU A 38 10.17 -37.09 -25.05
CA GLU A 38 11.07 -38.25 -24.97
C GLU A 38 12.40 -37.91 -24.29
N GLN A 39 13.01 -36.77 -24.62
CA GLN A 39 14.23 -36.32 -23.93
C GLN A 39 14.00 -36.02 -22.45
N VAL A 40 12.87 -35.44 -22.09
CA VAL A 40 12.51 -35.17 -20.69
C VAL A 40 12.29 -36.48 -19.94
N GLN A 41 11.60 -37.46 -20.54
CA GLN A 41 11.41 -38.78 -19.96
C GLN A 41 12.72 -39.58 -19.84
N ALA A 42 13.61 -39.48 -20.82
CA ALA A 42 14.92 -40.14 -20.78
C ALA A 42 15.86 -39.54 -19.73
N ARG A 43 15.78 -38.21 -19.49
CA ARG A 43 16.57 -37.52 -18.47
C ARG A 43 16.04 -37.77 -17.06
N GLU A 44 14.73 -37.91 -16.89
CA GLU A 44 14.08 -38.13 -15.60
C GLU A 44 13.09 -39.30 -15.65
N PRO A 45 13.58 -40.55 -15.67
CA PRO A 45 12.73 -41.74 -15.63
C PRO A 45 12.04 -41.82 -14.25
N GLY A 46 10.86 -41.20 -14.13
CA GLY A 46 10.10 -41.15 -12.88
C GLY A 46 9.33 -39.85 -12.63
N ARG A 47 9.60 -38.77 -13.38
CA ARG A 47 8.93 -37.47 -13.19
C ARG A 47 7.40 -37.53 -13.33
N VAL A 48 6.91 -38.44 -14.18
CA VAL A 48 5.47 -38.66 -14.40
C VAL A 48 4.85 -39.55 -13.33
N GLN A 49 5.64 -40.38 -12.63
CA GLN A 49 5.08 -41.45 -11.81
C GLN A 49 4.72 -41.03 -10.40
N GLN A 50 5.32 -39.98 -9.83
CA GLN A 50 5.05 -39.61 -8.44
C GLN A 50 5.16 -38.11 -8.24
N ALA A 51 4.10 -37.38 -8.61
CA ALA A 51 3.73 -36.22 -7.81
C ALA A 51 3.28 -36.76 -6.45
N LYS A 52 4.25 -37.15 -5.61
CA LYS A 52 3.99 -37.61 -4.25
C LYS A 52 3.34 -36.43 -3.54
N GLU A 53 2.05 -36.55 -3.25
CA GLU A 53 1.35 -35.55 -2.44
C GLU A 53 2.15 -35.38 -1.15
N MET A 54 2.56 -34.15 -0.89
CA MET A 54 3.34 -33.83 0.29
C MET A 54 2.47 -34.13 1.52
N ASP A 55 3.03 -34.85 2.50
CA ASP A 55 2.34 -35.08 3.77
C ASP A 55 1.97 -33.73 4.40
N LYS A 56 0.79 -33.69 5.03
CA LYS A 56 0.30 -32.46 5.67
C LYS A 56 1.30 -32.02 6.74
N MET A 57 1.77 -30.78 6.62
CA MET A 57 2.68 -30.16 7.58
C MET A 57 2.02 -30.09 8.96
N ASP A 58 2.71 -30.57 9.99
CA ASP A 58 2.24 -30.46 11.37
C ASP A 58 2.32 -29.00 11.84
N MET A 59 1.16 -28.38 12.00
CA MET A 59 1.02 -26.99 12.42
C MET A 59 0.66 -26.84 13.91
N THR A 60 0.69 -27.92 14.68
CA THR A 60 0.19 -27.94 16.07
C THR A 60 0.88 -26.90 16.95
N ASN A 61 2.21 -26.74 16.85
CA ASN A 61 2.96 -25.76 17.64
C ASN A 61 2.63 -24.31 17.28
N TYR A 62 2.41 -24.04 15.99
CA TYR A 62 2.04 -22.71 15.51
C TYR A 62 0.63 -22.34 15.97
N GLN A 63 -0.30 -23.29 15.89
CA GLN A 63 -1.68 -23.11 16.37
C GLN A 63 -1.72 -22.87 17.88
N ALA A 64 -0.93 -23.62 18.67
CA ALA A 64 -0.81 -23.41 20.10
C ALA A 64 -0.25 -22.01 20.45
N THR A 65 0.71 -21.53 19.66
CA THR A 65 1.27 -20.18 19.85
C THR A 65 0.26 -19.10 19.50
N LEU A 66 -0.48 -19.24 18.40
CA LEU A 66 -1.54 -18.30 18.02
C LEU A 66 -2.65 -18.24 19.06
N ALA A 67 -3.11 -19.39 19.57
CA ALA A 67 -4.13 -19.45 20.62
C ALA A 67 -3.68 -18.76 21.92
N ARG A 68 -2.37 -18.76 22.21
CA ARG A 68 -1.81 -18.02 23.34
C ARG A 68 -1.77 -16.51 23.08
N LEU A 69 -1.42 -16.09 21.87
CA LEU A 69 -1.36 -14.68 21.49
C LEU A 69 -2.75 -14.05 21.38
N GLU A 70 -3.75 -14.78 20.90
CA GLU A 70 -5.14 -14.33 20.83
C GLU A 70 -5.72 -14.06 22.22
N LYS A 71 -5.25 -14.80 23.24
CA LYS A 71 -5.63 -14.61 24.64
C LYS A 71 -4.72 -13.64 25.40
N ALA A 72 -3.63 -13.16 24.79
CA ALA A 72 -2.73 -12.24 25.44
C ALA A 72 -3.35 -10.85 25.48
N GLU A 73 -3.31 -10.22 26.65
CA GLU A 73 -3.72 -8.83 26.79
C GLU A 73 -2.84 -7.93 25.91
N THR A 74 -3.44 -6.90 25.31
CA THR A 74 -2.71 -5.95 24.46
C THR A 74 -1.59 -5.30 25.26
N LEU A 75 -0.35 -5.67 24.96
CA LEU A 75 0.82 -5.14 25.64
C LEU A 75 1.00 -3.66 25.27
N ASN A 76 0.53 -2.77 26.14
CA ASN A 76 0.73 -1.33 25.97
C ASN A 76 2.15 -0.96 26.43
N LEU A 77 3.08 -0.91 25.48
CA LEU A 77 4.47 -0.53 25.70
C LEU A 77 4.71 0.99 25.75
N SER A 78 3.64 1.79 25.70
CA SER A 78 3.70 3.25 25.73
C SER A 78 3.64 3.81 27.16
N ASN A 79 3.44 5.13 27.29
CA ASN A 79 3.33 5.80 28.58
C ASN A 79 2.22 5.17 29.44
N PRO A 80 2.39 5.09 30.77
CA PRO A 80 3.33 5.86 31.59
C PRO A 80 4.67 5.16 31.88
N HIS A 81 4.88 3.92 31.43
CA HIS A 81 6.02 3.11 31.88
C HIS A 81 7.24 3.14 30.94
N ASN A 82 7.13 3.83 29.80
CA ASN A 82 8.24 4.22 28.90
C ASN A 82 9.26 3.09 28.61
N LEU A 83 8.78 1.86 28.40
CA LEU A 83 9.63 0.66 28.30
C LEU A 83 10.53 0.64 27.06
N PHE A 84 10.21 1.45 26.04
CA PHE A 84 10.95 1.50 24.76
C PHE A 84 11.35 2.91 24.29
N ASN A 85 11.14 3.95 25.09
CA ASN A 85 11.58 5.30 24.75
C ASN A 85 12.04 6.04 26.01
N PRO A 86 13.29 6.50 26.11
CA PRO A 86 13.69 7.34 27.22
C PRO A 86 12.92 8.66 27.19
N VAL A 87 12.67 9.19 28.39
CA VAL A 87 12.08 10.51 28.63
C VAL A 87 12.49 11.55 27.59
N GLN A 88 11.51 12.22 27.00
CA GLN A 88 11.78 13.25 26.00
C GLN A 88 12.12 14.58 26.69
N TRP A 89 13.26 15.16 26.33
CA TRP A 89 13.65 16.50 26.77
C TRP A 89 13.29 17.50 25.68
N ARG A 90 12.57 18.56 26.04
CA ARG A 90 12.16 19.63 25.12
C ARG A 90 12.61 20.97 25.65
N ILE A 91 12.84 21.92 24.75
CA ILE A 91 13.16 23.30 25.10
C ILE A 91 11.89 24.13 24.90
N GLU A 92 11.44 24.80 25.95
CA GLU A 92 10.32 25.73 25.90
C GLU A 92 10.71 27.05 25.22
N LYS A 93 9.71 27.88 24.86
CA LYS A 93 9.96 29.18 24.21
C LYS A 93 10.80 30.15 25.05
N ASN A 94 10.84 29.95 26.37
CA ASN A 94 11.64 30.70 27.34
C ASN A 94 13.09 30.16 27.47
N GLY A 95 13.45 29.09 26.75
CA GLY A 95 14.77 28.45 26.82
C GLY A 95 14.93 27.45 27.98
N THR A 96 13.89 27.19 28.76
CA THR A 96 13.92 26.22 29.86
C THR A 96 13.80 24.78 29.32
N LEU A 97 14.54 23.84 29.93
CA LEU A 97 14.40 22.42 29.63
C LEU A 97 13.19 21.83 30.37
N LEU A 98 12.26 21.26 29.61
CA LEU A 98 11.11 20.52 30.10
C LEU A 98 11.32 19.02 29.89
N LYS A 99 11.19 18.27 30.99
CA LYS A 99 11.23 16.81 31.01
C LYS A 99 9.81 16.27 30.77
N VAL A 100 9.59 15.53 29.69
CA VAL A 100 8.28 14.95 29.34
C VAL A 100 8.33 13.44 29.58
N GLU A 101 7.77 13.01 30.71
CA GLU A 101 7.78 11.61 31.15
C GLU A 101 6.49 10.87 30.78
N SER A 102 5.33 11.47 31.05
CA SER A 102 4.02 10.84 30.83
C SER A 102 3.33 11.31 29.56
N GLY A 103 3.80 12.41 28.95
CA GLY A 103 3.16 13.05 27.81
C GLY A 103 1.99 13.98 28.20
N LYS A 104 1.68 14.09 29.50
CA LYS A 104 0.69 15.03 30.04
C LYS A 104 1.30 16.37 30.43
N GLU A 105 2.62 16.47 30.45
CA GLU A 105 3.37 17.68 30.80
C GLU A 105 3.37 18.72 29.67
N THR A 106 2.72 18.45 28.53
CA THR A 106 2.66 19.37 27.39
C THR A 106 1.29 19.37 26.70
N GLY A 107 0.99 20.45 25.98
CA GLY A 107 -0.23 20.55 25.16
C GLY A 107 -1.50 20.60 26.00
N VAL A 108 -2.55 19.90 25.54
CA VAL A 108 -3.87 19.91 26.20
C VAL A 108 -3.82 19.26 27.59
N GLY A 109 -2.96 18.27 27.80
CA GLY A 109 -2.80 17.59 29.10
C GLY A 109 -2.20 18.47 30.19
N ALA A 110 -1.48 19.53 29.81
CA ALA A 110 -0.84 20.47 30.74
C ALA A 110 -1.70 21.70 31.04
N ILE A 111 -2.92 21.79 30.48
CA ILE A 111 -3.82 22.91 30.72
C ILE A 111 -4.36 22.82 32.14
N VAL A 112 -4.02 23.80 32.96
CA VAL A 112 -4.58 23.98 34.31
C VAL A 112 -5.50 25.20 34.29
N LEU A 113 -6.72 25.03 34.80
CA LEU A 113 -7.64 26.14 34.99
C LEU A 113 -7.09 27.06 36.09
N SER A 114 -6.56 28.22 35.71
CA SER A 114 -6.03 29.19 36.67
C SER A 114 -7.15 29.91 37.41
N GLU A 115 -8.09 30.51 36.67
CA GLU A 115 -9.23 31.22 37.23
C GLU A 115 -10.33 31.38 36.16
N THR A 116 -11.58 31.56 36.60
CA THR A 116 -12.70 31.88 35.72
C THR A 116 -13.18 33.30 36.03
N ARG A 117 -12.95 34.23 35.10
CA ARG A 117 -13.36 35.63 35.25
C ARG A 117 -14.75 35.84 34.65
N PRO A 118 -15.72 36.39 35.39
CA PRO A 118 -17.02 36.74 34.83
C PRO A 118 -16.88 37.88 33.81
N LEU A 119 -17.62 37.77 32.70
CA LEU A 119 -17.69 38.81 31.69
C LEU A 119 -18.77 39.82 32.08
N TYR A 120 -18.38 41.05 32.41
CA TYR A 120 -19.33 42.12 32.74
C TYR A 120 -19.67 42.95 31.50
N LEU A 121 -20.96 43.13 31.24
CA LEU A 121 -21.46 44.04 30.21
C LEU A 121 -21.30 45.48 30.71
N LYS A 122 -20.50 46.29 29.99
CA LYS A 122 -20.35 47.72 30.26
C LYS A 122 -21.17 48.52 29.26
N ILE A 123 -22.21 49.22 29.74
CA ILE A 123 -23.00 50.15 28.94
C ILE A 123 -22.59 51.56 29.36
N GLU A 124 -22.13 52.37 28.41
CA GLU A 124 -21.80 53.77 28.62
C GLU A 124 -22.64 54.65 27.71
N TYR A 125 -23.24 55.67 28.30
CA TYR A 125 -23.95 56.70 27.55
C TYR A 125 -22.93 57.67 26.93
N ARG A 126 -22.89 57.74 25.60
CA ARG A 126 -21.93 58.57 24.85
C ARG A 126 -22.43 59.99 24.55
N GLY A 127 -23.64 60.33 25.00
CA GLY A 127 -24.33 61.59 24.68
C GLY A 127 -25.47 61.41 23.67
N THR A 128 -26.32 62.43 23.59
CA THR A 128 -27.38 62.58 22.57
C THR A 128 -26.90 63.53 21.49
N THR A 129 -27.01 63.12 20.23
CA THR A 129 -26.86 64.01 19.08
C THR A 129 -28.23 64.41 18.54
N GLY A 130 -28.43 65.71 18.35
CA GLY A 130 -29.67 66.30 17.81
C GLY A 130 -30.15 67.50 18.63
N THR A 131 -30.65 68.52 17.95
CA THR A 131 -31.33 69.66 18.59
C THR A 131 -32.81 69.31 18.70
N ALA A 132 -33.39 69.41 19.89
CA ALA A 132 -34.82 69.21 20.07
C ALA A 132 -35.61 70.23 19.22
N GLU A 133 -36.55 69.77 18.38
CA GLU A 133 -37.47 70.67 17.69
C GLU A 133 -38.36 71.36 18.73
N ASN A 134 -38.41 72.69 18.63
CA ASN A 134 -39.16 73.54 19.55
C ASN A 134 -40.67 73.24 19.40
N PRO A 135 -41.39 72.78 20.44
CA PRO A 135 -42.82 72.53 20.33
C PRO A 135 -43.54 73.86 20.13
N ARG A 136 -44.03 74.10 18.91
CA ARG A 136 -44.92 75.22 18.61
C ARG A 136 -46.33 74.81 19.03
N TYR A 137 -46.92 75.59 19.94
CA TYR A 137 -48.37 75.63 20.14
C TYR A 137 -49.05 76.11 18.85
#